data_AF-A0A6P1KC69-F1
#
_entry.id   AF-A0A6P1KC69-F1
#
_cell.length_a   1.000
_cell.length_b   1.000
_cell.length_c   1.000
_cell.angle_alpha   90.00
_cell.angle_beta   90.00
_cell.angle_gamma   90.00
#
_symmetry.space_group_name_H-M   'P 1'
#
loop_
_entity.id
_entity.type
_entity.pdbx_description
1 polymer ?
#
loop_
_entity_poly.entity_id
_entity_poly.type
_entity_poly.pdbx_seq_one_letter_code
_entity_poly.pdbx_strand_id
1 'polypeptide(L)'
;MPHPKFFLFIKDKINFSQLARYSGRNEESYRNLFAKPFDFFNFNKILIEQHIEGKKAIAFDPSYINKTGKHTAGVNYFWSGVAGQMKWGLELGGLAIL
;
A
#
# COMPACT_ATOMS: atom_id res chain seq x y z
N MET A 1 13.64 5.57 -26.54
CA MET A 1 12.29 5.22 -26.04
C MET A 1 12.38 5.02 -24.54
N PRO A 2 11.58 5.70 -23.69
CA PRO A 2 11.64 5.42 -22.26
C PRO A 2 10.98 4.06 -22.02
N HIS A 3 11.76 3.09 -21.53
CA HIS A 3 11.25 1.79 -21.09
C HIS A 3 10.20 2.01 -19.98
N PRO A 4 9.08 1.26 -19.97
CA PRO A 4 8.11 1.34 -18.88
C PRO A 4 8.79 0.86 -17.60
N LYS A 5 9.22 1.79 -16.75
CA LYS A 5 9.65 1.48 -15.40
C LYS A 5 8.39 1.07 -14.63
N PHE A 6 8.22 -0.24 -14.42
CA PHE A 6 7.14 -0.76 -13.59
C PHE A 6 7.23 -0.13 -12.20
N PHE A 7 6.07 0.18 -11.61
CA PHE A 7 5.91 0.79 -10.29
C PHE A 7 6.77 0.13 -9.21
N LEU A 8 6.96 -1.19 -9.32
CA LEU A 8 7.73 -2.03 -8.39
C LEU A 8 9.24 -1.74 -8.35
N PHE A 9 9.80 -1.04 -9.33
CA PHE A 9 11.23 -0.69 -9.36
C PHE A 9 11.53 0.70 -8.80
N ILE A 10 10.51 1.44 -8.36
CA ILE A 10 10.71 2.79 -7.81
C ILE A 10 11.16 2.63 -6.36
N LYS A 11 12.43 2.95 -6.11
CA LYS A 11 12.98 3.07 -4.77
C LYS A 11 12.49 4.40 -4.16
N ASP A 12 12.00 4.34 -2.92
CA ASP A 12 11.52 5.46 -2.10
C ASP A 12 10.08 5.94 -2.31
N LYS A 13 9.64 6.81 -1.38
CA LYS A 13 8.32 7.43 -1.40
C LYS A 13 8.24 8.43 -2.55
N ILE A 14 7.27 8.22 -3.43
CA ILE A 14 7.03 9.03 -4.62
C ILE A 14 5.60 9.57 -4.64
N ASN A 15 5.46 10.81 -5.08
CA ASN A 15 4.15 11.42 -5.36
C ASN A 15 3.71 11.19 -6.82
N PHE A 16 2.46 11.52 -7.14
CA PHE A 16 1.91 11.31 -8.49
C PHE A 16 2.62 12.16 -9.56
N SER A 17 3.15 13.33 -9.23
CA SER A 17 3.91 14.17 -10.16
C SER A 17 5.29 13.56 -10.47
N GLN A 18 5.92 12.89 -9.51
CA GLN A 18 7.15 12.11 -9.71
C GLN A 18 6.88 10.86 -10.54
N LEU A 19 5.76 10.16 -10.30
CA LEU A 19 5.31 9.04 -11.15
C LEU A 19 5.14 9.44 -12.60
N ALA A 20 4.50 10.59 -12.85
CA ALA A 20 4.33 11.14 -14.19
C ALA A 20 5.66 11.30 -14.94
N ARG A 21 6.71 11.74 -14.22
CA ARG A 21 8.08 11.89 -14.75
C ARG A 21 8.70 10.55 -15.17
N TYR A 22 8.45 9.47 -14.44
CA TYR A 22 9.07 8.17 -14.72
C TYR A 22 8.37 7.36 -15.82
N SER A 23 7.12 7.67 -16.14
CA SER A 23 6.31 6.83 -17.04
C SER A 23 5.86 7.50 -18.34
N GLY A 24 6.13 8.79 -18.52
CA GLY A 24 5.63 9.56 -19.66
C GLY A 24 4.10 9.72 -19.69
N ARG A 25 3.41 9.55 -18.55
CA ARG A 25 1.96 9.82 -18.39
C ARG A 25 1.76 11.03 -17.49
N ASN A 26 0.62 11.69 -17.56
CA ASN A 26 0.32 12.83 -16.69
C ASN A 26 -0.08 12.38 -15.27
N GLU A 27 -0.02 13.31 -14.32
CA GLU A 27 -0.42 13.08 -12.92
C GLU A 27 -1.89 12.60 -12.82
N GLU A 28 -2.75 13.19 -13.63
CA GLU A 28 -4.19 12.89 -13.64
C GLU A 28 -4.48 11.43 -13.98
N SER A 29 -3.73 10.85 -14.92
CA SER A 29 -3.83 9.41 -15.25
C SER A 29 -3.59 8.54 -14.03
N TYR A 30 -2.59 8.90 -13.21
CA TYR A 30 -2.29 8.18 -11.97
C TYR A 30 -3.37 8.36 -10.93
N ARG A 31 -3.84 9.59 -10.73
CA ARG A 31 -4.94 9.88 -9.81
C ARG A 31 -6.19 9.07 -10.17
N ASN A 32 -6.55 9.04 -11.44
CA ASN A 32 -7.69 8.27 -11.95
C ASN A 32 -7.48 6.76 -11.84
N LEU A 33 -6.25 6.28 -12.04
CA LEU A 33 -5.93 4.85 -11.88
C LEU A 33 -6.07 4.40 -10.42
N PHE A 34 -5.49 5.15 -9.47
CA PHE A 34 -5.54 4.83 -8.04
C PHE A 34 -6.93 5.06 -7.42
N ALA A 35 -7.79 5.87 -8.07
CA ALA A 35 -9.17 6.05 -7.66
C ALA A 35 -10.10 4.89 -8.07
N LYS A 36 -9.67 4.05 -9.03
CA LYS A 36 -10.47 2.89 -9.43
C LYS A 36 -10.43 1.83 -8.33
N PRO A 37 -11.56 1.17 -8.04
CA PRO A 37 -11.54 0.02 -7.15
C PRO A 37 -10.66 -1.08 -7.77
N PHE A 38 -9.84 -1.70 -6.93
CA PHE A 38 -9.02 -2.84 -7.30
C PHE A 38 -9.28 -3.97 -6.31
N ASP A 39 -9.57 -5.16 -6.84
CA ASP A 39 -9.81 -6.34 -6.03
C ASP A 39 -8.48 -6.94 -5.56
N PHE A 40 -7.92 -6.34 -4.52
CA PHE A 40 -6.71 -6.82 -3.88
C PHE A 40 -6.87 -8.24 -3.34
N PHE A 41 -8.08 -8.64 -2.92
CA PHE A 41 -8.30 -9.97 -2.36
C PHE A 41 -8.12 -11.04 -3.42
N ASN A 42 -8.84 -10.93 -4.54
CA ASN A 42 -8.75 -11.91 -5.62
C ASN A 42 -7.37 -11.88 -6.29
N PHE A 43 -6.78 -10.69 -6.47
CA PHE A 43 -5.41 -10.57 -6.98
C PHE A 43 -4.40 -11.33 -6.12
N ASN A 44 -4.41 -11.11 -4.80
CA ASN A 44 -3.52 -11.83 -3.88
C ASN A 44 -3.82 -13.33 -3.88
N LYS A 45 -5.10 -13.74 -3.88
CA LYS A 45 -5.50 -15.14 -3.94
C LYS A 45 -4.89 -15.86 -5.14
N ILE A 46 -5.02 -15.29 -6.34
CA ILE A 46 -4.45 -15.85 -7.56
C ILE A 46 -2.92 -15.98 -7.44
N LEU A 47 -2.24 -14.95 -6.92
CA LEU A 47 -0.79 -15.00 -6.71
C LEU A 47 -0.37 -16.12 -5.76
N ILE A 48 -1.09 -16.30 -4.65
CA ILE A 48 -0.84 -17.34 -3.65
C ILE A 48 -1.08 -18.73 -4.24
N GLU A 49 -2.17 -18.91 -5.00
CA GLU A 49 -2.48 -20.19 -5.66
C GLU A 49 -1.45 -20.57 -6.73
N GLN A 50 -0.87 -19.58 -7.41
CA GLN A 50 0.14 -19.80 -8.45
C GLN A 50 1.55 -20.11 -7.91
N HIS A 51 1.93 -19.57 -6.74
CA HIS A 51 3.33 -19.60 -6.29
C HIS A 51 3.55 -20.32 -4.95
N ILE A 52 2.49 -20.60 -4.18
CA ILE A 52 2.62 -21.23 -2.85
C ILE A 52 1.90 -22.58 -2.84
N GLU A 53 2.69 -23.65 -2.74
CA GLU A 53 2.23 -25.03 -2.60
C GLU A 53 2.41 -25.53 -1.16
N GLY A 54 1.63 -26.55 -0.76
CA GLY A 54 1.77 -27.19 0.55
C GLY A 54 1.03 -26.49 1.70
N LYS A 55 1.55 -26.65 2.92
CA LYS A 55 0.95 -26.07 4.13
C LYS A 55 1.18 -24.57 4.14
N LYS A 56 0.12 -23.82 4.42
CA LYS A 56 0.13 -22.35 4.43
C LYS A 56 -0.13 -21.84 5.84
N ALA A 57 0.59 -20.83 6.27
CA ALA A 57 0.30 -20.09 7.49
C ALA A 57 0.03 -18.62 7.16
N ILE A 58 -0.84 -17.98 7.94
CA ILE A 58 -1.14 -16.56 7.81
C ILE A 58 -0.46 -15.85 8.98
N ALA A 59 0.41 -14.91 8.66
CA ALA A 59 0.96 -13.96 9.63
C ALA A 59 0.22 -12.63 9.47
N PHE A 60 -0.29 -12.11 10.59
CA PHE A 60 -0.92 -10.81 10.65
C PHE A 60 -0.20 -9.96 11.69
N ASP A 61 0.28 -8.78 11.27
CA ASP A 61 1.02 -7.83 12.11
C ASP A 61 0.50 -6.41 11.89
N PRO A 62 -0.37 -5.89 12.78
CA PRO A 62 -0.85 -4.52 12.69
C PRO A 62 0.22 -3.54 13.18
N SER A 63 0.45 -2.50 12.39
CA SER A 63 1.43 -1.45 12.67
C SER A 63 0.79 -0.07 12.68
N TYR A 64 1.16 0.77 13.65
CA TYR A 64 0.70 2.15 13.74
C TYR A 64 1.58 3.09 12.89
N ILE A 65 0.93 3.94 12.08
CA ILE A 65 1.57 4.99 11.30
C ILE A 65 1.08 6.35 11.81
N ASN A 66 2.02 7.14 12.34
CA ASN A 66 1.72 8.48 12.81
C ASN A 66 1.29 9.41 11.66
N LYS A 67 0.19 10.13 11.86
CA LYS A 67 -0.29 11.19 10.96
C LYS A 67 -0.75 12.39 11.78
N THR A 68 -0.46 13.58 11.27
CA THR A 68 -0.84 14.86 11.90
C THR A 68 -2.05 15.52 11.23
N GLY A 69 -2.39 15.12 9.99
CA GLY A 69 -3.48 15.70 9.21
C GLY A 69 -4.84 15.05 9.47
N LYS A 70 -5.92 15.82 9.24
CA LYS A 70 -7.32 15.35 9.28
C LYS A 70 -7.90 14.94 7.92
N HIS A 71 -7.24 15.32 6.83
CA HIS A 71 -7.72 15.07 5.46
C HIS A 71 -7.26 13.73 4.86
N THR A 72 -6.47 12.95 5.60
CA THR A 72 -6.09 11.61 5.17
C THR A 72 -7.24 10.66 5.47
N ALA A 73 -7.80 9.98 4.46
CA ALA A 73 -8.86 9.01 4.67
C ALA A 73 -8.40 7.83 5.55
N GLY A 74 -9.32 7.28 6.34
CA GLY A 74 -9.05 6.12 7.20
C GLY A 74 -8.27 6.42 8.48
N VAL A 75 -8.01 7.69 8.81
CA VAL A 75 -7.38 8.07 10.08
C VAL A 75 -8.37 7.92 11.24
N ASN A 76 -7.87 7.39 12.35
CA ASN A 76 -8.59 7.31 13.60
C ASN A 76 -7.59 7.21 14.76
N TYR A 77 -8.08 6.99 15.98
CA TYR A 77 -7.25 6.63 17.12
C TYR A 77 -6.90 5.15 17.09
N PHE A 78 -5.61 4.84 17.02
CA PHE A 78 -5.06 3.48 17.01
C PHE A 78 -3.96 3.34 18.06
N TRP A 79 -3.73 2.11 18.54
CA TRP A 79 -2.73 1.85 19.57
C TRP A 79 -1.32 1.99 19.02
N SER A 80 -0.51 2.86 19.63
CA SER A 80 0.91 3.00 19.29
C SER A 80 1.74 2.24 20.32
N GLY A 81 2.32 1.11 19.93
CA GLY A 81 3.21 0.32 20.80
C GLY A 81 4.41 1.11 21.32
N VAL A 82 4.96 2.04 20.51
CA VAL A 82 6.07 2.92 20.90
C VAL A 82 5.66 3.94 21.96
N ALA A 83 4.43 4.46 21.88
CA ALA A 83 3.95 5.47 22.83
C ALA A 83 3.21 4.88 24.04
N GLY A 84 2.85 3.59 23.99
CA GLY A 84 2.04 2.94 25.03
C GLY A 84 0.64 3.53 25.17
N GLN A 85 0.09 4.16 24.13
CA GLN A 85 -1.21 4.81 24.16
C GLN A 85 -1.89 4.85 22.78
N MET A 86 -3.20 5.10 22.78
CA MET A 86 -3.96 5.41 21.57
C MET A 86 -3.52 6.77 21.02
N LYS A 87 -3.22 6.84 19.72
CA LYS A 87 -2.83 8.06 19.02
C LYS A 87 -3.59 8.20 17.71
N TRP A 88 -3.86 9.44 17.34
CA TRP A 88 -4.38 9.77 16.01
C TRP A 88 -3.38 9.32 14.94
N GLY A 89 -3.84 8.57 13.94
CA GLY A 89 -2.98 8.06 12.88
C GLY A 89 -3.69 7.08 11.96
N LEU A 90 -2.91 6.26 11.28
CA LEU A 90 -3.40 5.14 10.49
C LEU A 90 -2.95 3.83 11.13
N GLU A 91 -3.75 2.79 10.93
CA GLU A 91 -3.35 1.41 11.16
C GLU A 91 -3.06 0.73 9.83
N LEU A 92 -1.95 0.02 9.78
CA LEU A 92 -1.54 -0.81 8.65
C LEU A 92 -1.59 -2.27 9.10
N GLY A 93 -2.57 -3.02 8.63
CA GLY A 93 -2.60 -4.47 8.81
C GLY A 93 -1.66 -5.15 7.84
N GLY A 94 -0.44 -5.48 8.26
CA GLY A 94 0.46 -6.33 7.49
C GLY A 94 -0.10 -7.75 7.45
N LEU A 95 -0.33 -8.30 6.25
CA LEU A 95 -0.76 -9.67 6.07
C LEU A 95 0.25 -10.39 5.17
N ALA A 96 0.77 -11.52 5.64
CA ALA A 96 1.69 -12.37 4.90
C ALA A 96 1.19 -13.80 4.89
N ILE A 97 1.46 -14.50 3.78
CA ILE A 97 1.26 -15.94 3.68
C ILE A 97 2.64 -16.60 3.64
N LEU A 98 2.84 -17.56 4.54
CA LEU A 98 4.05 -18.35 4.72
C LEU A 98 3.81 -19.79 4.25
#